data_AF-A0A967C4Q6-F1
#
_entry.id   AF-A0A967C4Q6-F1
#
_cell.length_a   1.000
_cell.length_b   1.000
_cell.length_c   1.000
_cell.angle_alpha   90.00
_cell.angle_beta   90.00
_cell.angle_gamma   90.00
#
_symmetry.space_group_name_H-M   'P 1'
#
loop_
_entity.id
_entity.type
_entity.pdbx_description
1 polymer ?
#
loop_
_entity_poly.entity_id
_entity_poly.type
_entity_poly.pdbx_seq_one_letter_code
_entity_poly.pdbx_strand_id
1 'polypeptide(L)'
;MQLPLLASTFATVFLAELGDKTQLAIVTISGTSSRSGAVFAGSASALVLASLLGAGAGGSLSAVIPANALQLAASIGFLVIGIRLVVKAGQGEAAAPEAQPAADEATTTP
;
A
#
# COMPACT_ATOMS: atom_id res chain seq x y z
N MET A 1 31.70 -1.58 7.31
CA MET A 1 30.25 -1.43 7.05
C MET A 1 29.92 0.06 7.08
N GLN A 2 29.36 0.62 6.02
CA GLN A 2 28.93 2.02 6.01
C GLN A 2 27.60 2.14 6.78
N LEU A 3 27.65 1.97 8.11
CA LEU A 3 26.52 2.11 9.02
C LEU A 3 25.64 3.35 8.75
N PRO A 4 26.19 4.54 8.39
CA PRO A 4 25.38 5.69 8.00
C PRO A 4 24.48 5.45 6.77
N LEU A 5 24.95 4.67 5.78
CA LEU A 5 24.18 4.35 4.57
C LEU A 5 23.02 3.40 4.86
N LEU A 6 23.24 2.45 5.77
CA LEU A 6 22.19 1.54 6.22
C LEU A 6 21.14 2.29 7.03
N ALA A 7 21.58 3.17 7.94
CA ALA A 7 20.68 3.99 8.75
C ALA A 7 19.86 4.97 7.90
N SER A 8 20.46 5.65 6.92
CA SER A 8 19.74 6.57 6.03
C SER A 8 18.73 5.85 5.16
N THR A 9 19.13 4.74 4.53
CA THR A 9 18.23 3.93 3.69
C THR A 9 17.08 3.38 4.52
N PHE A 10 17.36 2.83 5.71
CA PHE A 10 16.32 2.37 6.63
C PHE A 10 15.36 3.48 7.01
N ALA A 11 15.87 4.65 7.43
CA ALA A 11 15.04 5.78 7.83
C ALA A 11 14.17 6.29 6.67
N THR A 12 14.73 6.41 5.46
CA THR A 12 13.99 6.85 4.27
C THR A 12 12.87 5.87 3.92
N VAL A 13 13.16 4.56 3.85
CA VAL A 13 12.15 3.55 3.54
C VAL A 13 11.10 3.47 4.65
N PHE A 14 11.52 3.47 5.91
CA PHE A 14 10.62 3.46 7.06
C PHE A 14 9.66 4.65 7.04
N LEU A 15 10.17 5.86 6.80
CA LEU A 15 9.34 7.06 6.75
C LEU A 15 8.42 7.08 5.52
N ALA A 16 8.86 6.53 4.39
CA ALA A 16 8.04 6.41 3.18
C ALA A 16 6.88 5.40 3.35
N GLU A 17 7.10 4.35 4.14
CA GLU A 17 6.11 3.29 4.39
C GLU A 17 5.19 3.60 5.58
N LEU A 18 5.56 4.53 6.46
CA LEU A 18 4.81 4.87 7.67
C LEU A 18 3.40 5.38 7.34
N GLY A 19 2.39 4.71 7.89
CA GLY A 19 0.98 5.07 7.68
C GLY A 19 0.41 4.59 6.35
N ASP A 20 1.11 3.73 5.61
CA ASP A 20 0.54 3.10 4.42
C ASP A 20 -0.66 2.21 4.78
N LYS A 21 -1.57 2.04 3.81
CA LYS A 21 -2.74 1.16 3.89
C LYS A 21 -2.36 -0.26 4.27
N THR A 22 -1.19 -0.74 3.85
CA THR A 22 -0.69 -2.07 4.23
C THR A 22 -0.46 -2.17 5.74
N GLN A 23 0.04 -1.10 6.39
CA GLN A 23 0.22 -1.08 7.84
C GLN A 23 -1.12 -1.13 8.59
N LEU A 24 -2.12 -0.37 8.14
CA LEU A 24 -3.48 -0.43 8.70
C LEU A 24 -4.10 -1.82 8.53
N ALA A 25 -3.97 -2.43 7.35
CA ALA A 25 -4.45 -3.78 7.09
C ALA A 25 -3.78 -4.81 8.01
N ILE A 26 -2.47 -4.71 8.23
CA ILE A 26 -1.73 -5.58 9.15
C ILE A 26 -2.24 -5.43 10.58
N VAL A 27 -2.47 -4.19 11.05
CA VAL A 27 -3.02 -3.93 12.40
C VAL A 27 -4.42 -4.53 12.54
N THR A 28 -5.29 -4.36 11.55
CA THR A 28 -6.65 -4.94 11.55
C THR A 28 -6.62 -6.48 11.56
N ILE A 29 -5.77 -7.10 10.73
CA ILE A 29 -5.61 -8.56 10.68
C ILE A 29 -5.00 -9.07 11.98
N SER A 30 -4.04 -8.34 12.56
CA SER A 30 -3.42 -8.71 13.83
C SER A 30 -4.40 -8.64 15.01
N GLY A 31 -5.35 -7.70 14.99
CA GLY A 31 -6.37 -7.56 16.03
C GLY A 31 -7.48 -8.62 15.98
N THR A 32 -7.66 -9.29 14.84
CA THR A 32 -8.67 -10.34 14.65
C THR A 32 -8.08 -11.75 14.60
N SER A 33 -6.76 -11.88 14.52
CA SER A 33 -6.07 -13.16 14.44
C SER A 33 -5.60 -13.66 15.81
N SER A 34 -5.87 -14.92 16.12
CA SER A 34 -5.38 -15.60 17.33
C SER A 34 -3.85 -15.81 17.36
N ARG A 35 -3.17 -15.52 16.23
CA ARG A 35 -1.72 -15.68 16.05
C ARG A 35 -1.06 -14.40 15.53
N SER A 36 -1.10 -13.33 16.32
CA SER A 36 -0.50 -12.02 15.97
C SER A 36 1.00 -12.13 15.60
N GLY A 37 1.75 -13.05 16.21
CA GLY A 37 3.15 -13.29 15.84
C GLY A 37 3.35 -13.82 14.42
N ALA A 38 2.43 -14.64 13.90
CA ALA A 38 2.49 -15.13 12.53
C ALA A 38 2.15 -14.02 11.52
N VAL A 39 1.20 -13.14 11.85
CA VAL A 39 0.86 -11.96 11.04
C VAL A 39 2.05 -11.01 10.95
N PHE A 40 2.74 -10.76 12.07
CA PHE A 40 3.96 -9.97 12.10
C PHE A 40 5.07 -10.60 11.25
N ALA A 41 5.37 -11.89 11.44
CA ALA A 41 6.43 -12.56 10.69
C ALA A 41 6.15 -12.58 9.17
N GLY A 42 4.90 -12.83 8.78
CA GLY A 42 4.48 -12.82 7.38
C GLY A 42 4.60 -11.44 6.74
N SER A 43 4.07 -10.41 7.40
CA SER A 43 4.13 -9.03 6.89
C SER A 43 5.55 -8.47 6.85
N ALA A 44 6.36 -8.71 7.89
CA ALA A 44 7.77 -8.31 7.91
C ALA A 44 8.55 -9.00 6.78
N SER A 45 8.33 -10.30 6.58
CA SER A 45 9.00 -11.06 5.51
C SER A 45 8.56 -10.58 4.13
N ALA A 46 7.27 -10.28 3.93
CA ALA A 46 6.76 -9.71 2.70
C ALA A 46 7.40 -8.35 2.38
N LEU A 47 7.52 -7.46 3.38
CA LEU A 47 8.17 -6.15 3.20
C LEU A 47 9.65 -6.28 2.84
N VAL A 48 10.38 -7.17 3.50
CA VAL A 48 11.80 -7.43 3.20
C VAL A 48 11.96 -7.96 1.77
N LEU A 49 11.13 -8.93 1.37
CA LEU A 49 11.18 -9.49 0.02
C LEU A 49 10.83 -8.45 -1.05
N ALA A 50 9.77 -7.67 -0.84
CA ALA A 50 9.37 -6.59 -1.75
C ALA A 50 10.48 -5.54 -1.89
N SER A 51 11.09 -5.13 -0.77
CA SER A 51 12.19 -4.17 -0.75
C SER A 51 13.43 -4.71 -1.47
N LEU A 52 13.77 -5.98 -1.25
CA LEU A 52 14.93 -6.61 -1.87
C LEU A 52 14.75 -6.74 -3.39
N LEU A 53 13.56 -7.15 -3.83
CA LEU A 53 13.22 -7.22 -5.25
C LEU A 53 13.22 -5.82 -5.88
N GLY A 54 12.64 -4.83 -5.22
CA GLY A 54 12.59 -3.45 -5.70
C GLY A 54 13.99 -2.82 -5.81
N ALA A 55 14.82 -2.95 -4.77
CA ALA A 55 16.18 -2.43 -4.77
C ALA A 55 17.08 -3.16 -5.77
N GLY A 56 16.96 -4.50 -5.85
CA GLY A 56 17.70 -5.32 -6.82
C GLY A 56 17.33 -4.96 -8.27
N ALA A 57 16.04 -4.97 -8.59
CA ALA A 57 15.56 -4.62 -9.92
C ALA A 57 15.86 -3.17 -10.29
N GLY A 58 15.68 -2.22 -9.37
CA GLY A 58 16.01 -0.81 -9.58
C GLY A 58 17.50 -0.59 -9.81
N GLY A 59 18.36 -1.28 -9.04
CA GLY A 59 19.81 -1.27 -9.24
C GLY A 59 20.22 -1.80 -10.60
N SER A 60 19.66 -2.95 -11.02
CA SER A 60 19.90 -3.52 -12.34
C SER A 60 19.41 -2.62 -13.47
N LEU A 61 18.24 -1.98 -13.31
CA LEU A 61 17.66 -1.11 -14.32
C LEU A 61 18.47 0.18 -14.48
N SER A 62 18.97 0.75 -13.38
CA SER A 62 19.85 1.93 -13.37
C SER A 62 21.19 1.69 -14.09
N ALA A 63 21.64 0.44 -14.17
CA ALA A 63 22.84 0.08 -14.92
C ALA A 63 22.65 0.12 -16.45
N VAL A 64 21.41 0.03 -16.93
CA VAL A 64 21.07 -0.02 -18.36
C VAL A 64 20.40 1.26 -18.85
N ILE A 65 19.61 1.90 -17.99
CA ILE A 65 18.82 3.09 -18.30
C ILE A 65 19.41 4.29 -17.55
N PRO A 66 19.64 5.43 -18.24
CA PRO A 66 20.19 6.61 -17.58
C PRO A 66 19.19 7.18 -16.56
N ALA A 67 19.72 7.63 -15.41
CA ALA A 67 18.92 8.03 -14.24
C ALA A 67 17.91 9.15 -14.54
N ASN A 68 18.21 10.06 -15.47
CA ASN A 68 17.31 11.12 -15.91
C ASN A 68 16.05 10.56 -16.59
N ALA A 69 16.18 9.52 -17.41
CA ALA A 69 15.04 8.88 -18.06
C ALA A 69 14.15 8.15 -17.04
N LEU A 70 14.77 7.47 -16.06
CA LEU A 70 14.04 6.82 -14.97
C LEU A 70 13.29 7.85 -14.10
N GLN A 71 13.93 8.98 -13.79
CA GLN A 71 13.31 10.06 -13.04
C GLN A 71 12.14 10.70 -13.81
N LEU A 72 12.31 10.97 -15.11
CA LEU A 72 11.24 11.49 -15.95
C LEU A 72 10.04 10.53 -16.00
N ALA A 73 10.30 9.23 -16.17
CA ALA A 73 9.25 8.20 -16.16
C ALA A 73 8.51 8.16 -14.82
N ALA A 74 9.23 8.18 -13.70
CA ALA A 74 8.65 8.20 -12.36
C ALA A 74 7.81 9.46 -12.13
N SER A 75 8.30 10.65 -12.50
CA SER A 75 7.57 11.91 -12.36
C SER A 75 6.29 11.95 -13.19
N ILE A 76 6.32 11.48 -14.44
CA ILE A 76 5.13 11.39 -15.29
C ILE A 76 4.12 10.41 -14.68
N GLY A 77 4.56 9.22 -14.25
CA GLY A 77 3.70 8.24 -13.61
C GLY A 77 3.04 8.79 -12.35
N PHE A 78 3.81 9.47 -11.49
CA PHE A 78 3.29 10.10 -10.28
C PHE A 78 2.28 11.21 -10.59
N LEU A 79 2.53 12.03 -11.61
CA LEU A 79 1.60 13.08 -12.05
C LEU A 79 0.28 12.48 -12.55
N VAL A 80 0.34 11.41 -13.36
CA VAL A 80 -0.86 10.72 -13.85
C VAL A 80 -1.69 10.15 -12.70
N ILE A 81 -1.04 9.46 -11.74
CA ILE A 81 -1.71 8.91 -10.55
C ILE A 81 -2.28 10.04 -9.71
N GLY A 82 -1.52 11.11 -9.47
CA GLY A 82 -1.95 12.28 -8.70
C GLY A 82 -3.19 12.94 -9.30
N ILE A 83 -3.21 13.19 -10.61
CA ILE A 83 -4.37 13.73 -11.32
C ILE A 83 -5.58 12.79 -11.20
N ARG A 84 -5.38 11.48 -11.41
CA ARG A 84 -6.45 10.48 -11.25
C ARG A 84 -7.04 10.48 -9.85
N LEU A 85 -6.21 10.61 -8.81
CA LEU A 85 -6.67 10.68 -7.42
C LEU A 85 -7.47 11.95 -7.14
N VAL A 86 -7.01 13.11 -7.62
CA VAL A 86 -7.74 14.38 -7.47
C VAL A 86 -9.08 14.34 -8.19
N VAL A 87 -9.13 13.83 -9.43
CA VAL A 87 -10.37 13.70 -10.20
C VAL A 87 -11.34 12.74 -9.51
N LYS A 88 -10.87 11.57 -9.05
CA LYS A 88 -11.70 10.61 -8.31
C LYS A 88 -12.21 11.21 -6.98
N ALA A 89 -11.39 11.99 -6.28
CA ALA A 89 -11.82 12.65 -5.05
C ALA A 89 -12.89 13.73 -5.30
N GLY A 90 -12.85 14.41 -6.45
CA GLY A 90 -13.90 15.34 -6.89
C GLY A 90 -15.17 14.65 -7.37
N GLN A 91 -15.06 13.41 -7.87
CA GLN A 91 -16.18 12.51 -8.14
C GLN A 91 -16.55 11.79 -6.84
N GLY A 92 -17.04 12.56 -5.86
CA GLY A 92 -17.60 12.02 -4.63
C GLY A 92 -18.51 10.85 -4.96
N GLU A 93 -18.22 9.71 -4.34
CA GLU A 93 -18.96 8.45 -4.34
C GLU A 93 -20.42 8.70 -4.76
N ALA A 94 -20.76 8.47 -6.04
CA ALA A 94 -22.15 8.39 -6.43
C ALA A 94 -22.68 7.17 -5.71
N ALA A 95 -23.29 7.43 -4.55
CA ALA A 95 -23.80 6.46 -3.61
C ALA A 95 -24.46 5.33 -4.38
N ALA A 96 -23.83 4.15 -4.33
CA ALA A 96 -24.52 2.93 -4.74
C ALA A 96 -25.79 2.85 -3.86
N PRO A 97 -26.95 2.53 -4.45
CA PRO A 97 -28.21 2.56 -3.71
C PRO A 97 -28.11 1.65 -2.51
N GLU A 98 -28.48 2.16 -1.33
CA GLU A 98 -28.73 1.35 -0.14
C GLU A 98 -29.64 0.19 -0.56
N ALA A 99 -29.12 -1.03 -0.46
CA ALA A 99 -29.94 -2.23 -0.57
C ALA A 99 -30.94 -2.18 0.60
N GLN A 100 -32.18 -1.81 0.28
CA GLN A 100 -33.33 -1.93 1.17
C GLN A 100 -33.30 -3.31 1.83
N PRO A 101 -33.38 -3.41 3.16
CA PRO A 101 -33.64 -4.69 3.77
C PRO A 101 -35.03 -5.09 3.29
N ALA A 102 -35.09 -6.19 2.53
CA ALA A 102 -36.34 -6.81 2.17
C ALA A 102 -37.10 -7.09 3.47
N ALA A 103 -38.14 -6.30 3.70
CA ALA A 103 -39.17 -6.57 4.68
C ALA A 103 -39.90 -7.84 4.21
N ASP A 104 -39.50 -8.99 4.72
CA ASP A 104 -40.29 -10.21 4.64
C ASP A 104 -39.95 -11.16 5.79
N GLU A 105 -40.29 -10.76 7.03
CA GLU A 105 -40.59 -11.72 8.10
C GLU A 105 -41.31 -11.03 9.28
N ALA A 106 -42.47 -10.43 9.02
CA ALA A 106 -43.29 -9.88 10.10
C ALA A 106 -44.79 -9.82 9.77
N THR A 107 -45.41 -10.83 9.15
CA THR A 107 -46.86 -11.08 9.31
C THR A 107 -47.30 -12.40 8.67
N THR A 108 -47.27 -13.50 9.44
CA THR A 108 -48.39 -14.47 9.52
C THR A 108 -48.25 -15.28 10.81
N THR A 109 -48.68 -14.69 11.92
CA THR A 109 -49.37 -15.46 12.98
C THR A 109 -50.88 -15.31 12.68
N PRO A 110 -51.74 -16.27 13.04
CA PRO A 110 -51.98 -16.63 14.44
C PRO A 110 -51.63 -18.08 14.83
#